data_AF-A0A3N9YDE9-F1
#
_entry.id   AF-A0A3N9YDE9-F1
#
_cell.length_a   1.000
_cell.length_b   1.000
_cell.length_c   1.000
_cell.angle_alpha   90.00
_cell.angle_beta   90.00
_cell.angle_gamma   90.00
#
_symmetry.space_group_name_H-M   'P 1'
#
loop_
_entity.id
_entity.type
_entity.pdbx_description
1 polymer ?
#
loop_
_entity_poly.entity_id
_entity_poly.type
_entity_poly.pdbx_seq_one_letter_code
_entity_poly.pdbx_strand_id
1 'polypeptide(L)'
;MDTLRALSARLDEASATLTLISHTVTASDPAQAAFGADAPGRPGEIGRALHRQWTTATDDRAREARAAAGRLAAAAAAVRE
;
A
#
# COMPACT_ATOMS: atom_id res chain seq x y z
N MET A 1 -3.98 26.95 19.88
CA MET A 1 -3.33 27.05 18.55
C MET A 1 -2.20 26.04 18.39
N ASP A 2 -1.29 25.89 19.36
CA ASP A 2 -0.17 24.93 19.24
C ASP A 2 -0.60 23.46 19.16
N THR A 3 -1.67 23.08 19.88
CA THR A 3 -2.25 21.73 19.82
C THR A 3 -2.81 21.38 18.45
N LEU A 4 -3.47 22.31 17.77
CA LEU A 4 -4.00 22.11 16.41
C LEU A 4 -2.87 22.02 15.38
N ARG A 5 -1.82 22.84 15.54
CA ARG A 5 -0.61 22.74 14.71
C ARG A 5 0.09 21.40 14.88
N ALA A 6 0.24 20.92 16.12
CA ALA A 6 0.83 19.62 16.40
C ALA A 6 -0.01 18.47 15.82
N LEU A 7 -1.33 18.55 15.93
CA LEU A 7 -2.24 17.57 15.33
C LEU A 7 -2.11 17.55 13.80
N SER A 8 -2.15 18.71 13.15
CA SER A 8 -1.99 18.84 11.71
C SER A 8 -0.67 18.24 11.22
N ALA A 9 0.44 18.53 11.91
CA ALA A 9 1.76 17.96 11.60
C ALA A 9 1.78 16.43 11.71
N ARG A 10 1.15 15.85 12.75
CA ARG A 10 1.06 14.39 12.92
C ARG A 10 0.20 13.73 11.85
N LEU A 11 -0.86 14.39 11.38
CA LEU A 11 -1.69 13.90 10.28
C LEU A 11 -0.92 13.91 8.96
N ASP A 12 -0.12 14.94 8.69
CA ASP A 12 0.76 14.98 7.52
C ASP A 12 1.83 13.89 7.56
N GLU A 13 2.47 13.65 8.71
CA GLU A 13 3.45 12.57 8.90
C GLU A 13 2.84 11.18 8.66
N ALA A 14 1.63 10.95 9.18
CA ALA A 14 0.90 9.71 8.96
C ALA A 14 0.50 9.55 7.48
N SER A 15 0.09 10.63 6.82
CA SER A 15 -0.18 10.65 5.37
C SER A 15 1.07 10.30 4.54
N ALA A 16 2.22 10.91 4.87
CA ALA A 16 3.49 10.64 4.22
C ALA A 16 3.90 9.16 4.40
N THR A 17 3.75 8.62 5.61
CA THR A 17 4.02 7.21 5.91
C THR A 17 3.16 6.27 5.09
N LEU A 18 1.84 6.51 5.01
CA LEU A 18 0.94 5.68 4.21
C LEU A 18 1.21 5.80 2.71
N THR A 19 1.60 6.99 2.24
CA THR A 19 2.04 7.19 0.85
C THR A 19 3.28 6.35 0.56
N LEU A 20 4.28 6.37 1.44
CA LEU A 20 5.47 5.53 1.30
C LEU A 20 5.10 4.05 1.25
N ILE A 21 4.28 3.56 2.19
CA ILE A 21 3.82 2.17 2.23
C ILE A 21 3.09 1.78 0.93
N SER A 22 2.26 2.68 0.37
CA SER A 22 1.56 2.42 -0.89
C SER A 22 2.51 2.17 -2.06
N HIS A 23 3.73 2.72 -2.02
CA HIS A 23 4.75 2.51 -3.04
C HIS A 23 5.65 1.31 -2.73
N THR A 24 6.00 1.08 -1.46
CA THR A 24 6.95 0.02 -1.10
C THR A 24 6.33 -1.36 -1.11
N VAL A 25 5.02 -1.49 -0.84
CA VAL A 25 4.35 -2.81 -0.79
C VAL A 25 4.39 -3.51 -2.14
N THR A 26 4.11 -2.80 -3.24
CA THR A 26 4.15 -3.37 -4.60
C THR A 26 5.58 -3.50 -5.13
N ALA A 27 6.47 -2.56 -4.77
CA ALA A 27 7.87 -2.62 -5.17
C ALA A 27 8.62 -3.82 -4.55
N SER A 28 8.12 -4.36 -3.44
CA SER A 28 8.70 -5.50 -2.73
C SER A 28 8.00 -6.83 -3.07
N ASP A 29 7.14 -6.86 -4.10
CA ASP A 29 6.40 -8.06 -4.46
C ASP A 29 7.34 -9.20 -4.89
N PRO A 30 7.15 -10.44 -4.39
CA PRO A 30 7.97 -11.56 -4.81
C PRO A 30 7.76 -11.87 -6.29
N ALA A 31 8.84 -12.25 -6.97
CA ALA A 31 8.76 -12.71 -8.36
C ALA A 31 7.86 -13.96 -8.48
N GLN A 32 7.24 -14.13 -9.64
CA GLN A 32 6.38 -15.28 -9.95
C GLN A 32 7.05 -16.66 -9.71
N ALA A 33 8.36 -16.76 -9.89
CA ALA A 33 9.14 -17.96 -9.58
C ALA A 33 9.07 -18.37 -8.09
N ALA A 34 8.95 -17.41 -7.16
CA ALA A 34 8.80 -17.68 -5.72
C ALA A 34 7.48 -18.41 -5.39
N PHE A 35 6.52 -18.38 -6.31
CA PHE A 35 5.25 -19.11 -6.20
C PHE A 35 5.29 -20.47 -6.92
N GLY A 36 6.44 -20.90 -7.46
CA GLY A 36 6.58 -22.19 -8.16
C GLY A 36 5.94 -22.20 -9.55
N ALA A 37 5.71 -21.04 -10.15
CA ALA A 37 5.06 -20.90 -11.45
C ALA A 37 5.80 -21.56 -12.62
N ASP A 38 7.11 -21.80 -12.47
CA ASP A 38 7.96 -22.45 -13.46
C ASP A 38 7.87 -23.98 -13.39
N ALA A 39 7.17 -24.54 -12.39
CA ALA A 39 6.98 -25.98 -12.27
C ALA A 39 6.10 -26.52 -13.43
N PRO A 40 6.35 -27.74 -13.92
CA PRO A 40 5.57 -28.32 -15.00
C PRO A 40 4.14 -28.68 -14.54
N GLY A 41 3.19 -28.62 -15.47
CA GLY A 41 1.82 -29.08 -15.27
C GLY A 41 1.06 -28.30 -14.19
N ARG A 42 0.28 -29.04 -13.39
CA ARG A 42 -0.68 -28.46 -12.42
C ARG A 42 -0.03 -27.61 -11.32
N PRO A 43 1.13 -27.97 -10.73
CA PRO A 43 1.82 -27.10 -9.78
C PRO A 43 2.16 -25.72 -10.35
N GLY A 44 2.65 -25.63 -11.58
CA GLY A 44 2.95 -24.33 -12.21
C GLY A 44 1.71 -23.49 -12.47
N GLU A 45 0.59 -24.12 -12.85
CA GLU A 45 -0.70 -23.43 -12.98
C GLU A 45 -1.16 -22.83 -11.66
N ILE A 46 -1.03 -23.58 -10.56
CA ILE A 46 -1.34 -23.11 -9.21
C ILE A 46 -0.42 -21.96 -8.83
N GLY A 47 0.89 -22.08 -9.07
CA GLY A 47 1.86 -21.03 -8.79
C GLY A 47 1.56 -19.72 -9.54
N ARG A 48 1.22 -19.81 -10.83
CA ARG A 48 0.79 -18.64 -11.62
C ARG A 48 -0.51 -18.03 -11.08
N ALA A 49 -1.47 -18.86 -10.67
CA ALA A 49 -2.72 -18.38 -10.09
C ALA A 49 -2.49 -17.67 -8.75
N LEU A 50 -1.64 -18.24 -7.89
CA LEU A 50 -1.30 -17.67 -6.59
C LEU A 50 -0.54 -16.36 -6.75
N HIS A 51 0.42 -16.27 -7.66
CA HIS A 51 1.11 -15.01 -7.96
C HIS A 51 0.11 -13.93 -8.42
N ARG A 52 -0.84 -14.24 -9.32
CA ARG A 52 -1.87 -13.27 -9.74
C ARG A 52 -2.73 -12.79 -8.57
N GLN A 53 -3.14 -13.70 -7.68
CA GLN A 53 -3.91 -13.34 -6.49
C GLN A 53 -3.10 -12.46 -5.55
N TRP A 54 -1.82 -12.78 -5.34
CA TRP A 54 -0.90 -11.97 -4.55
C TRP A 54 -0.79 -10.55 -5.10
N THR A 55 -0.42 -10.39 -6.38
CA THR A 55 -0.28 -9.07 -7.01
C THR A 55 -1.57 -8.26 -6.95
N THR A 56 -2.72 -8.91 -7.16
CA THR A 56 -4.02 -8.22 -7.06
C THR A 56 -4.25 -7.71 -5.63
N ALA A 57 -3.98 -8.53 -4.62
CA ALA A 57 -4.18 -8.17 -3.23
C ALA A 57 -3.21 -7.09 -2.75
N THR A 58 -1.94 -7.11 -3.18
CA THR A 58 -0.96 -6.08 -2.82
C THR A 58 -1.23 -4.76 -3.53
N ASP A 59 -1.67 -4.80 -4.79
CA ASP A 59 -2.16 -3.63 -5.53
C ASP A 59 -3.40 -2.99 -4.87
N ASP A 60 -4.37 -3.81 -4.45
CA ASP A 60 -5.54 -3.33 -3.71
C ASP A 60 -5.12 -2.67 -2.41
N ARG A 61 -4.21 -3.29 -1.65
CA ARG A 61 -3.72 -2.73 -0.39
C ARG A 61 -2.93 -1.43 -0.59
N ALA A 62 -2.17 -1.32 -1.69
CA ALA A 62 -1.50 -0.09 -2.06
C ALA A 62 -2.49 1.04 -2.35
N ARG A 63 -3.56 0.75 -3.11
CA ARG A 63 -4.63 1.71 -3.38
C ARG A 63 -5.35 2.16 -2.11
N GLU A 64 -5.65 1.23 -1.20
CA GLU A 64 -6.24 1.53 0.10
C GLU A 64 -5.35 2.45 0.94
N ALA A 65 -4.05 2.15 1.03
CA ALA A 65 -3.08 2.97 1.75
C ALA A 65 -3.00 4.40 1.17
N ARG A 66 -2.98 4.52 -0.17
CA ARG A 66 -2.97 5.82 -0.84
C ARG A 66 -4.26 6.61 -0.60
N ALA A 67 -5.42 5.96 -0.63
CA ALA A 67 -6.69 6.60 -0.31
C ALA A 67 -6.75 7.07 1.15
N ALA A 68 -6.22 6.29 2.08
CA ALA A 68 -6.11 6.68 3.48
C ALA A 68 -5.16 7.87 3.68
N ALA A 69 -4.01 7.88 3.01
CA ALA A 69 -3.09 9.02 3.01
C ALA A 69 -3.79 10.31 2.55
N GLY A 70 -4.53 10.26 1.44
CA GLY A 70 -5.30 11.40 0.94
C GLY A 70 -6.31 11.95 1.95
N ARG A 71 -7.02 11.06 2.67
CA ARG A 71 -7.94 11.47 3.73
C ARG A 71 -7.23 12.14 4.91
N LEU A 72 -6.05 11.65 5.30
CA LEU A 72 -5.26 12.26 6.38
C LEU A 72 -4.72 13.64 5.99
N ALA A 73 -4.23 13.80 4.75
CA ALA A 73 -3.79 15.10 4.24
C ALA A 73 -4.94 16.12 4.18
N ALA A 74 -6.13 15.69 3.74
CA ALA A 74 -7.32 16.54 3.75
C ALA A 74 -7.71 16.97 5.17
N ALA A 75 -7.66 16.05 6.15
CA ALA A 75 -7.90 16.38 7.55
C ALA A 75 -6.85 17.34 8.12
N ALA A 76 -5.57 17.15 7.78
CA ALA A 76 -4.50 18.04 8.19
C ALA A 76 -4.69 19.48 7.67
N ALA A 77 -5.17 19.61 6.42
CA ALA A 77 -5.52 20.90 5.81
C ALA A 77 -6.71 21.57 6.51
N ALA A 78 -7.80 20.82 6.75
CA ALA A 78 -8.99 21.35 7.42
C ALA A 78 -8.72 21.82 8.86
N VAL A 79 -7.75 21.22 9.57
CA VAL A 79 -7.34 21.64 10.93
C VAL A 79 -6.47 22.91 10.93
N ARG A 80 -5.88 23.29 9.78
CA ARG A 80 -5.08 24.52 9.64
C ARG A 80 -5.92 25.76 9.36
N GLU A 81 -7.06 25.58 8.71
CA GLU A 81 -8.06 26.62 8.45
C GLU A 81 -8.75 27.08 9.74
#